data_AF-A0A3A4PIR2-F1
#
_entry.id   AF-A0A3A4PIR2-F1
#
_cell.length_a   1.000
_cell.length_b   1.000
_cell.length_c   1.000
_cell.angle_alpha   90.00
_cell.angle_beta   90.00
_cell.angle_gamma   90.00
#
_symmetry.space_group_name_H-M   'P 1'
#
loop_
_entity.id
_entity.type
_entity.pdbx_description
1 polymer ?
#
loop_
_entity_poly.entity_id
_entity_poly.type
_entity_poly.pdbx_seq_one_letter_code
_entity_poly.pdbx_strand_id
1 'polypeptide(L)'
;MAFGGYAAELANITIDQVPQLNEQLMSLISVEVAADDPNSLKISYNGNQALSIPLYTIPLKDIDNCTLLYNAEIRAESVSSKAYIEMLCLFEGGKEYFSRALDNALTGTGDWRSVKTPFFLKEGEQPSAARLGIRMEGPGTVWIRNLQLLQMETGLFTVSGNWQWLPGTLLGVFGGLFGGLAGSLASRGRGKGFIQAMGLFMIACSIILLATGFILLMVGALWSSWYAFLLPGVIGTMVMIPIYRNLLCQLQQAELRRMKAMDVMDGDIR
;
A
#
# COMPACT_ATOMS: atom_id res chain seq x y z
N MET A 1 21.05 10.15 -4.52
CA MET A 1 20.24 10.45 -3.31
C MET A 1 19.63 9.15 -2.85
N ALA A 2 20.05 8.68 -1.67
CA ALA A 2 19.64 7.39 -1.13
C ALA A 2 18.17 7.47 -0.67
N PHE A 3 17.27 6.86 -1.43
CA PHE A 3 15.90 6.55 -0.99
C PHE A 3 15.94 5.26 -0.18
N GLY A 4 16.46 5.33 1.04
CA GLY A 4 16.32 4.27 2.04
C GLY A 4 15.50 4.84 3.18
N GLY A 5 14.23 4.45 3.28
CA GLY A 5 13.49 4.68 4.51
C GLY A 5 14.22 3.96 5.63
N TYR A 6 14.71 4.70 6.62
CA TYR A 6 15.36 4.11 7.78
C TYR A 6 14.29 3.33 8.55
N ALA A 7 14.40 1.99 8.55
CA ALA A 7 13.64 1.15 9.47
C ALA A 7 14.51 0.96 10.71
N ALA A 8 14.05 1.49 11.84
CA ALA A 8 14.71 1.27 13.12
C ALA A 8 14.10 0.02 13.77
N GLU A 9 14.94 -0.96 14.13
CA GLU A 9 14.49 -2.11 14.90
C GLU A 9 14.27 -1.69 16.35
N LEU A 10 13.01 -1.76 16.80
CA LEU A 10 12.62 -1.41 18.17
C LEU A 10 12.81 -2.59 19.12
N ALA A 11 12.56 -3.80 18.63
CA ALA A 11 12.73 -5.02 19.41
C ALA A 11 12.97 -6.22 18.51
N ASN A 12 13.98 -7.01 18.87
CA ASN A 12 14.18 -8.38 18.42
C ASN A 12 13.99 -9.29 19.64
N ILE A 13 12.94 -10.09 19.64
CA ILE A 13 12.57 -10.87 20.83
C ILE A 13 13.22 -12.24 20.74
N THR A 14 14.15 -12.51 21.65
CA THR A 14 14.66 -13.86 21.89
C THR A 14 13.62 -14.69 22.64
N ILE A 15 13.50 -15.96 22.26
CA ILE A 15 12.62 -16.91 22.95
C ILE A 15 13.45 -17.58 24.04
N ASP A 16 13.78 -16.81 25.07
CA ASP A 16 14.50 -17.27 26.26
C ASP A 16 13.56 -17.39 27.47
N GLN A 17 12.39 -16.75 27.41
CA GLN A 17 11.41 -16.75 28.48
C GLN A 17 10.02 -17.09 27.96
N VAL A 18 9.32 -17.99 28.65
CA VAL A 18 7.91 -18.28 28.38
C VAL A 18 7.08 -17.08 28.88
N PRO A 19 6.22 -16.48 28.05
CA PRO A 19 5.32 -15.42 28.48
C PRO A 19 4.48 -15.82 29.69
N GLN A 20 4.42 -14.94 30.70
CA GLN A 20 3.53 -15.13 31.85
C GLN A 20 2.09 -14.82 31.42
N LEU A 21 1.28 -15.86 31.25
CA LEU A 21 -0.15 -15.72 30.97
C LEU A 21 -0.95 -15.53 32.26
N ASN A 22 -2.08 -14.83 32.15
CA ASN A 22 -3.04 -14.68 33.25
C ASN A 22 -3.66 -16.04 33.65
N GLU A 23 -3.96 -16.26 34.93
CA GLU A 23 -4.48 -17.51 35.49
C GLU A 23 -5.74 -18.03 34.76
N GLN A 24 -6.62 -17.12 34.32
CA GLN A 24 -7.81 -17.49 33.54
C GLN A 24 -7.47 -18.14 32.18
N LEU A 25 -6.39 -17.70 31.54
CA LEU A 25 -5.93 -18.21 30.25
C LEU A 25 -5.23 -19.58 30.38
N MET A 26 -4.62 -19.83 31.55
CA MET A 26 -3.83 -21.04 31.83
C MET A 26 -4.65 -22.35 31.78
N SER A 27 -5.97 -22.28 31.90
CA SER A 27 -6.84 -23.48 31.82
C SER A 27 -7.16 -23.91 30.39
N LEU A 28 -7.06 -23.00 29.41
CA LEU A 28 -7.43 -23.23 28.01
C LEU A 28 -6.25 -23.16 27.04
N ILE A 29 -5.14 -22.55 27.49
CA ILE A 29 -3.96 -22.29 26.69
C ILE A 29 -2.74 -22.88 27.38
N SER A 30 -1.90 -23.57 26.60
CA SER A 30 -0.52 -23.85 26.99
C SER A 30 0.44 -23.09 26.07
N VAL A 31 1.36 -22.35 26.67
CA VAL A 31 2.49 -21.72 25.96
C VAL A 31 3.78 -22.31 26.51
N GLU A 32 4.57 -22.90 25.63
CA GLU A 32 5.83 -23.55 25.98
C GLU A 32 6.88 -23.29 24.89
N VAL A 33 8.16 -23.36 25.25
CA VAL A 33 9.23 -23.43 24.25
C VAL A 33 9.10 -24.76 23.53
N ALA A 34 9.11 -24.74 22.20
CA ALA A 34 8.88 -25.96 21.44
C ALA A 34 10.06 -26.94 21.61
N ALA A 35 9.75 -28.21 21.83
CA ALA A 35 10.76 -29.24 22.03
C ALA A 35 11.58 -29.51 20.75
N ASP A 36 11.00 -29.26 19.58
CA ASP A 36 11.61 -29.45 18.26
C ASP A 36 12.45 -28.25 17.79
N ASP A 37 12.11 -27.03 18.24
CA ASP A 37 12.83 -25.80 17.90
C ASP A 37 12.87 -24.85 19.11
N PRO A 38 14.01 -24.73 19.82
CA PRO A 38 14.14 -23.92 21.03
C PRO A 38 13.97 -22.42 20.76
N ASN A 39 14.05 -21.99 19.50
CA ASN A 39 13.81 -20.61 19.10
C ASN A 39 12.34 -20.37 18.69
N SER A 40 11.42 -21.29 19.02
CA SER A 40 10.00 -21.15 18.75
C SER A 40 9.15 -21.35 20.01
N LEU A 41 8.07 -20.57 20.11
CA LEU A 41 7.04 -20.78 21.11
C LEU A 41 5.92 -21.62 20.49
N LYS A 42 5.55 -22.71 21.15
CA LYS A 42 4.37 -23.51 20.84
C LYS A 42 3.20 -23.06 21.70
N ILE A 43 2.09 -22.77 21.04
CA ILE A 43 0.87 -22.22 21.65
C ILE A 43 -0.25 -23.18 21.28
N SER A 44 -0.77 -23.92 22.26
CA SER A 44 -1.94 -24.78 22.06
C SER A 44 -3.14 -24.16 22.76
N TYR A 45 -4.23 -24.04 22.02
CA TYR A 45 -5.49 -23.51 22.51
C TYR A 45 -6.59 -24.55 22.32
N ASN A 46 -7.35 -24.82 23.37
CA ASN A 46 -8.40 -25.85 23.37
C ASN A 46 -9.83 -25.24 23.47
N GLY A 47 -9.97 -23.92 23.43
CA GLY A 47 -11.26 -23.25 23.53
C GLY A 47 -11.91 -22.98 22.17
N ASN A 48 -13.24 -22.81 22.17
CA ASN A 48 -14.05 -22.59 20.96
C ASN A 48 -14.40 -21.12 20.70
N GLN A 49 -13.81 -20.19 21.46
CA GLN A 49 -14.08 -18.75 21.32
C GLN A 49 -12.84 -18.01 20.82
N ALA A 50 -13.04 -16.82 20.23
CA ALA A 50 -11.93 -15.99 19.81
C ALA A 50 -11.17 -15.42 21.01
N LEU A 51 -9.86 -15.65 21.05
CA LEU A 51 -9.00 -15.29 22.17
C LEU A 51 -7.70 -14.65 21.68
N SER A 52 -7.33 -13.53 22.30
CA SER A 52 -6.04 -12.88 22.11
C SER A 52 -5.06 -13.39 23.15
N ILE A 53 -3.91 -13.88 22.69
CA ILE A 53 -2.85 -14.48 23.50
C ILE A 53 -1.65 -13.53 23.41
N PRO A 54 -1.49 -12.59 24.37
CA PRO A 54 -0.35 -11.69 24.40
C PRO A 54 0.91 -12.47 24.76
N LEU A 55 1.98 -12.29 23.99
CA LEU A 55 3.26 -12.95 24.20
C LEU A 55 4.29 -11.99 24.81
N TYR A 56 4.42 -10.79 24.23
CA TYR A 56 5.40 -9.81 24.68
C TYR A 56 4.79 -8.42 24.73
N THR A 57 5.20 -7.65 25.74
CA THR A 57 4.85 -6.23 25.85
C THR A 57 6.12 -5.41 25.71
N ILE A 58 6.17 -4.58 24.69
CA ILE A 58 7.31 -3.71 24.41
C ILE A 58 6.93 -2.29 24.81
N PRO A 59 7.60 -1.68 25.81
CA PRO A 59 7.39 -0.27 26.14
C PRO A 59 7.87 0.60 24.98
N LEU A 60 7.08 1.59 24.61
CA LEU A 60 7.39 2.53 23.54
C LEU A 60 7.59 3.92 24.16
N LYS A 61 8.62 4.62 23.68
CA LYS A 61 8.95 5.96 24.15
C LYS A 61 9.36 6.83 22.98
N ASP A 62 8.85 8.06 22.95
CA ASP A 62 9.19 9.06 21.93
C ASP A 62 8.88 8.57 20.49
N ILE A 63 7.81 7.78 20.35
CA ILE A 63 7.34 7.24 19.06
C ILE A 63 6.08 8.00 18.63
N ASP A 64 6.13 8.61 17.45
CA ASP A 64 5.05 9.39 16.84
C ASP A 64 5.20 9.38 15.32
N ASN A 65 4.11 9.64 14.57
CA ASN A 65 4.08 9.84 13.12
C ASN A 65 4.86 8.77 12.31
N CYS A 66 4.70 7.50 12.66
CA CYS A 66 5.42 6.40 12.05
C CYS A 66 4.53 5.18 11.81
N THR A 67 5.02 4.20 11.07
CA THR A 67 4.39 2.88 11.00
C THR A 67 5.15 1.90 11.88
N LEU A 68 4.46 1.30 12.84
CA LEU A 68 4.96 0.14 13.57
C LEU A 68 4.66 -1.11 12.75
N LEU A 69 5.65 -1.96 12.52
CA LEU A 69 5.51 -3.19 11.78
C LEU A 69 5.85 -4.37 12.68
N TYR A 70 4.86 -5.18 13.00
CA TYR A 70 5.06 -6.46 13.68
C TYR A 70 5.32 -7.55 12.63
N ASN A 71 6.49 -8.18 12.69
CA ASN A 71 6.91 -9.30 11.85
C ASN A 71 7.13 -10.56 12.69
N ALA A 72 6.74 -11.71 12.16
CA ALA A 72 6.93 -13.02 12.78
C ALA A 72 6.88 -14.14 11.73
N GLU A 73 7.45 -15.29 12.07
CA GLU A 73 7.19 -16.55 11.38
C GLU A 73 6.20 -17.38 12.18
N ILE A 74 5.21 -17.96 11.50
CA ILE A 74 4.18 -18.80 12.12
C ILE A 74 4.00 -20.12 11.37
N ARG A 75 3.69 -21.19 12.12
CA ARG A 75 3.33 -22.54 11.63
C ARG A 75 2.07 -23.00 12.36
N ALA A 76 1.20 -23.78 11.73
CA ALA A 76 -0.03 -24.28 12.37
C ALA A 76 -0.17 -25.80 12.28
N GLU A 77 -0.82 -26.38 13.28
CA GLU A 77 -1.29 -27.76 13.30
C GLU A 77 -2.73 -27.81 13.82
N SER A 78 -3.62 -28.44 13.05
CA SER A 78 -5.00 -28.73 13.43
C SER A 78 -5.80 -27.50 13.90
N VAL A 79 -5.52 -26.32 13.35
CA VAL A 79 -6.28 -25.09 13.66
C VAL A 79 -7.66 -25.19 13.03
N SER A 80 -8.70 -25.35 13.84
CA SER A 80 -10.08 -25.62 13.38
C SER A 80 -10.75 -24.39 12.74
N SER A 81 -10.25 -23.20 13.04
CA SER A 81 -10.79 -21.92 12.55
C SER A 81 -9.61 -21.05 12.09
N LYS A 82 -9.52 -19.79 12.51
CA LYS A 82 -8.42 -18.89 12.11
C LYS A 82 -7.46 -18.66 13.25
N ALA A 83 -6.17 -18.57 12.92
CA ALA A 83 -5.14 -18.04 13.81
C ALA A 83 -4.27 -17.02 13.06
N TYR A 84 -3.99 -15.86 13.65
CA TYR A 84 -3.19 -14.81 13.02
C TYR A 84 -2.49 -13.96 14.06
N ILE A 85 -1.36 -13.37 13.69
CA ILE A 85 -0.65 -12.43 14.57
C ILE A 85 -1.49 -11.18 14.81
N GLU A 86 -1.40 -10.66 16.03
CA GLU A 86 -2.10 -9.46 16.49
C GLU A 86 -1.10 -8.57 17.23
N MET A 87 -1.20 -7.27 17.00
CA MET A 87 -0.51 -6.24 17.76
C MET A 87 -1.54 -5.30 18.37
N LEU A 88 -1.44 -5.04 19.68
CA LEU A 88 -2.26 -4.07 20.41
C LEU A 88 -1.38 -2.90 20.83
N CYS A 89 -1.67 -1.70 20.32
CA CYS A 89 -1.01 -0.47 20.72
C CYS A 89 -1.80 0.17 21.86
N LEU A 90 -1.10 0.46 22.96
CA LEU A 90 -1.66 1.02 24.19
C LEU A 90 -1.36 2.49 24.28
N PHE A 91 -2.39 3.31 24.39
CA PHE A 91 -2.27 4.75 24.54
C PHE A 91 -2.59 5.19 25.96
N GLU A 92 -2.13 6.38 26.31
CA GLU A 92 -2.49 7.01 27.58
C GLU A 92 -4.02 7.10 27.76
N GLY A 93 -4.47 7.00 29.00
CA GLY A 93 -5.90 6.95 29.32
C GLY A 93 -6.57 5.60 29.06
N GLY A 94 -5.78 4.54 28.86
CA GLY A 94 -6.28 3.15 28.77
C GLY A 94 -6.93 2.78 27.44
N LYS A 95 -6.69 3.57 26.38
CA LYS A 95 -7.18 3.25 25.04
C LYS A 95 -6.28 2.20 24.40
N GLU A 96 -6.89 1.18 23.80
CA GLU A 96 -6.18 0.12 23.09
C GLU A 96 -6.72 0.03 21.65
N TYR A 97 -5.81 -0.04 20.69
CA TYR A 97 -6.14 -0.24 19.27
C TYR A 97 -5.38 -1.45 18.74
N PHE A 98 -6.03 -2.25 17.89
CA PHE A 98 -5.44 -3.46 17.35
C PHE A 98 -5.04 -3.30 15.88
N SER A 99 -4.00 -4.03 15.50
CA SER A 99 -3.72 -4.41 14.13
C SER A 99 -3.63 -5.93 14.01
N ARG A 100 -4.22 -6.50 12.96
CA ARG A 100 -4.41 -7.95 12.78
C ARG A 100 -4.00 -8.38 11.38
N ALA A 101 -3.23 -9.44 11.28
CA ALA A 101 -2.85 -10.04 10.01
C ALA A 101 -3.95 -10.96 9.43
N LEU A 102 -5.17 -10.45 9.25
CA LEU A 102 -6.33 -11.25 8.79
C LEU A 102 -6.11 -11.88 7.40
N ASP A 103 -5.46 -11.17 6.49
CA ASP A 103 -5.12 -11.67 5.15
C ASP A 103 -4.10 -12.81 5.20
N ASN A 104 -3.37 -12.93 6.32
CA ASN A 104 -2.42 -13.99 6.60
C ASN A 104 -2.91 -14.83 7.80
N ALA A 105 -4.19 -15.15 7.86
CA ALA A 105 -4.70 -16.15 8.80
C ALA A 105 -4.26 -17.58 8.41
N LEU A 106 -3.91 -18.38 9.42
CA LEU A 106 -3.69 -19.83 9.33
C LEU A 106 -5.00 -20.56 9.60
N THR A 107 -5.23 -21.64 8.87
CA THR A 107 -6.36 -22.57 8.99
C THR A 107 -5.85 -23.98 8.71
N GLY A 108 -6.27 -24.97 9.49
CA GLY A 108 -5.80 -26.36 9.35
C GLY A 108 -4.35 -26.54 9.80
N THR A 109 -3.60 -27.33 9.04
CA THR A 109 -2.18 -27.62 9.26
C THR A 109 -1.36 -27.06 8.11
N GLY A 110 -0.22 -26.42 8.41
CA GLY A 110 0.66 -25.86 7.40
C GLY A 110 2.01 -25.45 7.96
N ASP A 111 3.02 -25.45 7.10
CA ASP A 111 4.42 -25.15 7.44
C ASP A 111 4.68 -23.66 7.73
N TRP A 112 5.91 -23.38 8.19
CA TRP A 112 6.40 -22.05 8.51
C TRP A 112 6.20 -21.06 7.38
N ARG A 113 5.66 -19.88 7.71
CA ARG A 113 5.58 -18.74 6.80
C ARG A 113 5.82 -17.43 7.54
N SER A 114 6.44 -16.48 6.85
CA SER A 114 6.60 -15.11 7.36
C SER A 114 5.29 -14.33 7.18
N VAL A 115 4.89 -13.63 8.25
CA VAL A 115 3.69 -12.79 8.31
C VAL A 115 4.02 -11.46 8.95
N LYS A 116 3.28 -10.42 8.56
CA LYS A 116 3.44 -9.10 9.14
C LYS A 116 2.13 -8.34 9.23
N THR A 117 2.02 -7.42 10.19
CA THR A 117 0.88 -6.52 10.32
C THR A 117 1.34 -5.10 10.69
N PRO A 118 0.93 -4.06 9.92
CA PRO A 118 1.30 -2.68 10.20
C PRO A 118 0.31 -2.00 11.14
N PHE A 119 0.78 -1.08 11.97
CA PHE A 119 -0.03 -0.14 12.73
C PHE A 119 0.46 1.28 12.45
N PHE A 120 -0.45 2.13 12.00
CA PHE A 120 -0.14 3.48 11.54
C PHE A 120 -0.39 4.47 12.67
N LEU A 121 0.66 5.19 13.07
CA LEU A 121 0.57 6.30 14.01
C LEU A 121 0.56 7.62 13.24
N LYS A 122 -0.42 8.46 13.54
CA LYS A 122 -0.46 9.84 13.05
C LYS A 122 0.33 10.76 13.97
N GLU A 123 0.64 11.94 13.48
CA GLU A 123 1.20 13.02 14.31
C GLU A 123 0.34 13.28 15.55
N GLY A 124 0.98 13.24 16.73
CA GLY A 124 0.35 13.38 18.04
C GLY A 124 -0.19 12.07 18.64
N GLU A 125 -0.13 10.94 17.93
CA GLU A 125 -0.52 9.63 18.45
C GLU A 125 0.71 8.91 19.04
N GLN A 126 0.84 8.98 20.37
CA GLN A 126 1.97 8.38 21.09
C GLN A 126 1.52 7.18 21.93
N PRO A 127 1.77 5.94 21.48
CA PRO A 127 1.50 4.76 22.28
C PRO A 127 2.57 4.60 23.36
N SER A 128 2.13 4.23 24.56
CA SER A 128 2.98 3.86 25.70
C SER A 128 3.59 2.46 25.58
N ALA A 129 2.94 1.55 24.86
CA ALA A 129 3.43 0.19 24.65
C ALA A 129 2.79 -0.47 23.42
N ALA A 130 3.46 -1.51 22.90
CA ALA A 130 2.89 -2.47 21.95
C ALA A 130 2.89 -3.87 22.56
N ARG A 131 1.72 -4.50 22.65
CA ARG A 131 1.57 -5.92 22.99
C ARG A 131 1.54 -6.73 21.70
N LEU A 132 2.51 -7.61 21.54
CA LEU A 132 2.61 -8.54 20.40
C LEU A 132 2.09 -9.90 20.83
N GLY A 133 1.34 -10.54 19.96
CA GLY A 133 0.84 -11.88 20.24
C GLY A 133 0.13 -12.52 19.06
N ILE A 134 -0.66 -13.52 19.39
CA ILE A 134 -1.46 -14.25 18.42
C ILE A 134 -2.93 -14.24 18.84
N ARG A 135 -3.82 -14.14 17.86
CA ARG A 135 -5.25 -14.32 18.04
C ARG A 135 -5.68 -15.65 17.44
N MET A 136 -6.38 -16.46 18.23
CA MET A 136 -6.93 -17.75 17.81
C MET A 136 -8.46 -17.71 17.91
N GLU A 137 -9.16 -18.11 16.86
CA GLU A 137 -10.62 -18.09 16.76
C GLU A 137 -11.29 -19.44 17.09
N GLY A 138 -10.49 -20.45 17.38
CA GLY A 138 -10.93 -21.81 17.73
C GLY A 138 -9.73 -22.67 18.11
N PRO A 139 -9.96 -23.94 18.48
CA PRO A 139 -8.90 -24.81 18.96
C PRO A 139 -7.84 -25.11 17.90
N GLY A 140 -6.63 -25.40 18.36
CA GLY A 140 -5.49 -25.77 17.51
C GLY A 140 -4.16 -25.47 18.16
N THR A 141 -3.08 -25.75 17.43
CA THR A 141 -1.72 -25.41 17.86
C THR A 141 -1.04 -24.52 16.82
N VAL A 142 -0.36 -23.48 17.31
CA VAL A 142 0.45 -22.58 16.49
C VAL A 142 1.84 -22.47 17.08
N TRP A 143 2.85 -22.48 16.22
CA TRP A 143 4.21 -22.11 16.57
C TRP A 143 4.50 -20.72 16.05
N ILE A 144 5.26 -19.94 16.82
CA ILE A 144 5.70 -18.61 16.44
C ILE A 144 7.18 -18.41 16.77
N ARG A 145 7.92 -17.78 15.87
CA ARG A 145 9.34 -17.41 16.06
C ARG A 145 9.71 -16.14 15.30
N ASN A 146 10.94 -15.67 15.48
CA ASN A 146 11.49 -14.48 14.83
C ASN A 146 10.60 -13.25 15.01
N LEU A 147 10.16 -12.99 16.26
CA LEU A 147 9.27 -11.88 16.56
C LEU A 147 10.07 -10.57 16.56
N GLN A 148 9.66 -9.65 15.69
CA GLN A 148 10.32 -8.34 15.53
C GLN A 148 9.29 -7.23 15.54
N LEU A 149 9.64 -6.13 16.19
CA LEU A 149 8.93 -4.85 16.07
C LEU A 149 9.86 -3.84 15.41
N LEU A 150 9.43 -3.33 14.25
CA LEU A 150 10.17 -2.33 13.49
C LEU A 150 9.40 -1.02 13.47
N GLN A 151 10.11 0.09 13.64
CA GLN A 151 9.62 1.44 13.36
C GLN A 151 10.02 1.82 11.94
N MET A 152 9.06 2.22 11.13
CA MET A 152 9.29 2.77 9.81
C MET A 152 8.86 4.23 9.80
N GLU A 153 9.80 5.14 9.53
CA GLU A 153 9.48 6.56 9.41
C GLU A 153 8.47 6.79 8.27
N THR A 154 7.46 7.60 8.55
CA THR A 154 6.54 8.12 7.54
C THR A 154 7.26 9.23 6.76
N GLY A 155 8.19 8.86 5.87
CA GLY A 155 8.91 9.80 5.03
C GLY A 155 7.99 10.70 4.18
N LEU A 156 8.57 11.79 3.63
CA LEU A 156 7.87 12.83 2.86
C LEU A 156 7.05 12.34 1.64
N PHE A 157 7.28 11.10 1.21
CA PHE A 157 6.56 10.43 0.12
C PHE A 157 5.75 9.21 0.59
N THR A 158 5.80 8.87 1.88
CA THR A 158 5.07 7.77 2.50
C THR A 158 3.73 8.31 2.99
N VAL A 159 2.87 8.72 2.06
CA VAL A 159 1.62 9.31 2.49
C VAL A 159 0.71 8.22 3.06
N SER A 160 0.25 8.42 4.30
CA SER A 160 -0.56 7.51 5.11
C SER A 160 -1.95 7.32 4.51
N GLY A 161 -2.03 6.52 3.45
CA GLY A 161 -3.27 6.16 2.78
C GLY A 161 -3.02 5.27 1.58
N ASN A 162 -4.11 4.78 0.99
CA ASN A 162 -4.07 3.94 -0.20
C ASN A 162 -3.76 4.81 -1.45
N TRP A 163 -2.60 5.49 -1.51
CA TRP A 163 -2.28 6.52 -2.54
C TRP A 163 -2.13 5.97 -3.96
N GLN A 164 -2.19 4.65 -4.13
CA GLN A 164 -2.06 3.95 -5.40
C GLN A 164 -3.08 4.42 -6.46
N TRP A 165 -4.27 4.89 -6.03
CA TRP A 165 -5.31 5.37 -6.95
C TRP A 165 -5.10 6.82 -7.41
N LEU A 166 -4.33 7.64 -6.67
CA LEU A 166 -4.20 9.07 -6.96
C LEU A 166 -3.59 9.38 -8.34
N PRO A 167 -2.47 8.76 -8.76
CA PRO A 167 -1.88 9.03 -10.07
C PRO A 167 -2.85 8.74 -11.22
N GLY A 168 -3.59 7.63 -11.11
CA GLY A 168 -4.61 7.25 -12.10
C GLY A 168 -5.79 8.21 -12.15
N THR A 169 -6.33 8.60 -10.99
CA THR A 169 -7.47 9.52 -10.92
C THR A 169 -7.09 10.93 -11.38
N LEU A 170 -5.91 11.43 -11.01
CA LEU A 170 -5.43 12.73 -11.50
C LEU A 170 -5.30 12.71 -13.02
N LEU A 171 -4.64 11.70 -13.59
CA LEU A 171 -4.48 11.58 -15.04
C LEU A 171 -5.83 11.46 -15.75
N GLY A 172 -6.78 10.71 -15.18
CA GLY A 172 -8.14 10.57 -15.71
C GLY A 172 -8.96 11.86 -15.67
N VAL A 173 -8.96 12.58 -14.54
CA VAL A 173 -9.70 13.84 -14.39
C VAL A 173 -9.11 14.93 -15.30
N PHE A 174 -7.79 15.08 -15.31
CA PHE A 174 -7.13 16.02 -16.22
C PHE A 174 -7.33 15.65 -17.69
N GLY A 175 -7.30 14.35 -18.02
CA GLY A 175 -7.59 13.87 -19.37
C GLY A 175 -9.02 14.12 -19.81
N GLY A 176 -10.00 13.95 -18.91
CA GLY A 176 -11.40 14.27 -19.18
C GLY A 176 -11.63 15.77 -19.40
N LEU A 177 -11.07 16.61 -18.52
CA LEU A 177 -11.13 18.07 -18.66
C LEU A 177 -10.44 18.54 -19.95
N PHE A 178 -9.28 17.98 -20.27
CA PHE A 178 -8.58 18.25 -21.52
C PHE A 178 -9.42 17.85 -22.74
N GLY A 179 -9.99 16.65 -22.76
CA GLY A 179 -10.84 16.17 -23.84
C GLY A 179 -12.05 17.09 -24.09
N GLY A 180 -12.71 17.54 -23.02
CA GLY A 180 -13.81 18.50 -23.09
C GLY A 180 -13.39 19.86 -23.65
N LEU A 181 -12.28 20.42 -23.16
CA LEU A 181 -11.73 21.68 -23.62
C LEU A 181 -11.25 21.61 -25.07
N ALA A 182 -10.54 20.53 -25.44
CA ALA A 182 -10.03 20.31 -26.78
C ALA A 182 -11.18 20.17 -27.79
N GLY A 183 -12.23 19.42 -27.47
CA GLY A 183 -13.42 19.28 -28.32
C GLY A 183 -14.14 20.62 -28.52
N SER A 184 -14.33 21.38 -27.43
CA SER A 184 -14.92 22.72 -27.46
C SER A 184 -14.11 23.70 -28.31
N LEU A 185 -12.80 23.79 -28.09
CA LEU A 185 -11.93 24.78 -28.73
C LEU A 185 -11.58 24.42 -30.18
N ALA A 186 -11.45 23.13 -30.50
CA ALA A 186 -11.21 22.67 -31.86
C ALA A 186 -12.35 23.07 -32.80
N SER A 187 -13.61 22.99 -32.34
CA SER A 187 -14.78 23.42 -33.12
C SER A 187 -14.79 24.92 -33.45
N ARG A 188 -14.18 25.76 -32.61
CA ARG A 188 -14.11 27.21 -32.77
C ARG A 188 -12.84 27.69 -33.49
N GLY A 189 -11.90 26.78 -33.79
CA GLY A 189 -10.66 27.10 -34.50
C GLY A 189 -9.78 28.15 -33.82
N ARG A 190 -9.85 28.25 -32.48
CA ARG A 190 -9.06 29.15 -31.62
C ARG A 190 -8.19 28.33 -30.66
N GLY A 191 -7.02 28.84 -30.28
CA GLY A 191 -6.17 28.24 -29.24
C GLY A 191 -5.30 27.05 -29.66
N LYS A 192 -4.94 26.92 -30.95
CA LYS A 192 -4.18 25.77 -31.49
C LYS A 192 -2.88 25.47 -30.73
N GLY A 193 -2.08 26.50 -30.46
CA GLY A 193 -0.81 26.34 -29.75
C GLY A 193 -1.02 25.81 -28.32
N PHE A 194 -2.06 26.27 -27.63
CA PHE A 194 -2.37 25.80 -26.28
C PHE A 194 -2.81 24.34 -26.26
N ILE A 195 -3.69 23.92 -27.17
CA ILE A 195 -4.16 22.53 -27.24
C ILE A 195 -3.02 21.58 -27.64
N GLN A 196 -2.17 21.99 -28.58
CA GLN A 196 -0.98 21.22 -28.98
C GLN A 196 0.02 21.07 -27.83
N ALA A 197 0.34 22.18 -27.14
CA ALA A 197 1.25 22.17 -26.00
C ALA A 197 0.73 21.29 -24.86
N MET A 198 -0.56 21.38 -24.54
CA MET A 198 -1.17 20.60 -23.46
C MET A 198 -1.27 19.10 -23.81
N GLY A 199 -1.60 18.76 -25.06
CA GLY A 199 -1.59 17.37 -25.53
C GLY A 199 -0.18 16.74 -25.49
N LEU A 200 0.84 17.48 -25.93
CA LEU A 200 2.23 17.02 -25.85
C LEU A 200 2.69 16.86 -24.39
N PHE A 201 2.33 17.81 -23.52
CA PHE A 201 2.63 17.75 -22.09
C PHE A 201 2.04 16.48 -21.44
N MET A 202 0.78 16.18 -21.72
CA MET A 202 0.12 14.98 -21.19
C MET A 202 0.77 13.68 -21.67
N ILE A 203 1.18 13.61 -22.94
CA ILE A 203 1.92 12.47 -23.48
C ILE A 203 3.28 12.34 -22.77
N ALA A 204 4.00 13.44 -22.60
CA ALA A 204 5.28 13.46 -21.90
C ALA A 204 5.14 12.98 -20.44
N CYS A 205 4.15 13.48 -19.71
CA CYS A 205 3.84 12.98 -18.36
C CYS A 205 3.53 11.48 -18.34
N SER A 206 2.75 10.98 -19.31
CA SER A 206 2.41 9.56 -19.39
C SER A 206 3.64 8.68 -19.64
N ILE A 207 4.57 9.13 -20.50
CA ILE A 207 5.84 8.43 -20.75
C ILE A 207 6.73 8.45 -19.50
N ILE A 208 6.81 9.58 -18.79
CA ILE A 208 7.59 9.69 -17.54
C ILE A 208 7.04 8.72 -16.49
N LEU A 209 5.71 8.64 -16.32
CA LEU A 209 5.06 7.70 -15.41
C LEU A 209 5.35 6.24 -15.80
N LEU A 210 5.26 5.91 -17.09
CA LEU A 210 5.58 4.58 -17.61
C LEU A 210 7.04 4.19 -17.34
N ALA A 211 7.98 5.10 -17.64
CA ALA A 211 9.40 4.88 -17.39
C ALA A 211 9.69 4.69 -15.90
N THR A 212 9.07 5.51 -15.04
CA THR A 212 9.21 5.43 -13.58
C THR A 212 8.66 4.10 -13.05
N GLY A 213 7.49 3.68 -13.52
CA GLY A 213 6.90 2.39 -13.16
C GLY A 213 7.79 1.21 -13.57
N PHE A 214 8.40 1.27 -14.77
CA PHE A 214 9.30 0.24 -15.26
C PHE A 214 10.61 0.16 -14.46
N ILE A 215 11.18 1.31 -14.10
CA ILE A 215 12.36 1.38 -13.23
C ILE A 215 12.05 0.77 -11.85
N LEU A 216 10.90 1.11 -11.26
CA LEU A 216 10.49 0.56 -9.96
C LEU A 216 10.28 -0.96 -10.02
N LEU A 217 9.76 -1.47 -11.14
CA LEU A 217 9.61 -2.91 -11.37
C LEU A 217 10.98 -3.60 -11.42
N MET A 218 11.96 -3.03 -12.12
CA MET A 218 13.32 -3.56 -12.21
C MET A 218 14.08 -3.56 -10.87
N VAL A 219 13.79 -2.59 -10.00
CA VAL A 219 14.38 -2.49 -8.66
C VAL A 219 13.72 -3.47 -7.66
N GLY A 220 12.68 -4.19 -8.08
CA GLY A 220 11.96 -5.13 -7.19
C GLY A 220 11.13 -4.41 -6.12
N ALA A 221 10.67 -3.18 -6.41
CA ALA A 221 9.82 -2.44 -5.49
C ALA A 221 8.50 -3.19 -5.22
N LEU A 222 7.86 -2.90 -4.08
CA LEU A 222 6.56 -3.50 -3.74
C LEU A 222 5.52 -3.28 -4.84
N TRP A 223 4.61 -4.25 -4.99
CA TRP A 223 3.51 -4.23 -5.97
C TRP A 223 2.75 -2.89 -6.02
N SER A 224 2.48 -2.32 -4.84
CA SER A 224 1.89 -0.99 -4.66
C SER A 224 2.57 0.11 -5.49
N SER A 225 3.90 0.15 -5.45
CA SER A 225 4.67 1.29 -5.94
C SER A 225 4.79 1.24 -7.46
N TRP A 226 5.20 0.12 -8.03
CA TRP A 226 5.36 0.06 -9.50
C TRP A 226 4.01 0.07 -10.22
N TYR A 227 2.97 -0.58 -9.67
CA TYR A 227 1.66 -0.66 -10.31
C TYR A 227 0.97 0.70 -10.40
N ALA A 228 1.09 1.53 -9.36
CA ALA A 228 0.51 2.88 -9.30
C ALA A 228 1.04 3.82 -10.40
N PHE A 229 2.26 3.63 -10.89
CA PHE A 229 2.84 4.45 -11.96
C PHE A 229 2.75 3.77 -13.34
N LEU A 230 2.93 2.45 -13.38
CA LEU A 230 2.98 1.69 -14.63
C LEU A 230 1.61 1.65 -15.31
N LEU A 231 0.53 1.40 -14.58
CA LEU A 231 -0.81 1.28 -15.17
C LEU A 231 -1.31 2.61 -15.77
N PRO A 232 -1.27 3.76 -15.05
CA PRO A 232 -1.64 5.04 -15.64
C PRO A 232 -0.73 5.45 -16.80
N GLY A 233 0.57 5.11 -16.74
CA GLY A 233 1.51 5.36 -17.83
C GLY A 233 1.15 4.60 -19.11
N VAL A 234 0.82 3.30 -18.99
CA VAL A 234 0.40 2.47 -20.14
C VAL A 234 -0.94 2.95 -20.70
N ILE A 235 -1.95 3.18 -19.85
CA ILE A 235 -3.26 3.66 -20.30
C ILE A 235 -3.13 5.05 -20.93
N GLY A 236 -2.42 5.96 -20.27
CA GLY A 236 -2.21 7.33 -20.73
C GLY A 236 -1.50 7.38 -22.08
N THR A 237 -0.44 6.61 -22.29
CA THR A 237 0.24 6.55 -23.59
C THR A 237 -0.64 5.93 -24.68
N MET A 238 -1.32 4.81 -24.38
CA MET A 238 -2.17 4.10 -25.34
C MET A 238 -3.38 4.94 -25.78
N VAL A 239 -3.96 5.74 -24.88
CA VAL A 239 -5.14 6.57 -25.15
C VAL A 239 -4.77 7.93 -25.74
N MET A 240 -3.77 8.62 -25.17
CA MET A 240 -3.48 10.01 -25.54
C MET A 240 -2.80 10.13 -26.90
N ILE A 241 -1.97 9.17 -27.31
CA ILE A 241 -1.27 9.23 -28.60
C ILE A 241 -2.25 9.23 -29.79
N PRO A 242 -3.23 8.30 -29.88
CA PRO A 242 -4.24 8.34 -30.94
C PRO A 242 -5.08 9.62 -30.93
N ILE A 243 -5.50 10.09 -29.75
CA ILE A 243 -6.29 11.32 -29.60
C ILE A 243 -5.52 12.53 -30.12
N TYR A 244 -4.24 12.65 -29.75
CA TYR A 244 -3.38 13.73 -30.21
C TYR A 244 -3.20 13.73 -31.74
N ARG A 245 -2.99 12.55 -32.35
CA ARG A 245 -2.88 12.44 -33.82
C ARG A 245 -4.17 12.87 -34.51
N ASN A 246 -5.32 12.44 -33.99
CA ASN A 246 -6.63 12.83 -34.53
C ASN A 246 -6.86 14.34 -34.40
N LEU A 247 -6.48 14.93 -33.27
CA LEU A 247 -6.59 16.36 -33.03
C LEU A 247 -5.75 17.16 -34.04
N LEU A 248 -4.50 16.76 -34.29
CA LEU A 248 -3.66 17.40 -35.31
C LEU A 248 -4.28 17.32 -36.70
N CYS A 249 -4.84 16.16 -37.06
CA CYS A 249 -5.53 15.98 -38.34
C CYS A 249 -6.74 16.91 -38.47
N GLN A 250 -7.57 17.03 -37.43
CA GLN A 250 -8.72 17.94 -37.43
C GLN A 250 -8.30 19.41 -37.56
N LEU A 251 -7.23 19.81 -36.88
CA LEU A 251 -6.69 21.16 -36.98
C LEU A 251 -6.20 21.47 -38.41
N GLN A 252 -5.53 20.52 -39.06
CA GLN A 252 -5.11 20.64 -40.46
C GLN A 252 -6.31 20.73 -41.41
N GLN A 253 -7.34 19.90 -41.21
CA GLN A 253 -8.56 19.96 -42.00
C GLN A 253 -9.32 21.28 -41.82
N ALA A 254 -9.27 21.90 -40.65
CA ALA A 254 -9.85 23.22 -40.40
C ALA A 254 -9.05 24.33 -41.10
N GLU A 255 -7.72 24.20 -41.20
CA GLU A 255 -6.87 25.13 -41.97
C GLU A 255 -7.15 25.06 -43.46
N LEU A 256 -7.18 23.85 -44.02
CA LEU A 256 -7.49 23.64 -45.44
C LEU A 256 -8.87 24.20 -45.83
N ARG A 257 -9.86 24.09 -44.94
CA ARG A 257 -11.19 24.68 -45.15
C ARG A 257 -11.17 26.21 -45.15
N ARG A 258 -10.34 26.84 -44.31
CA ARG A 258 -10.17 28.29 -44.32
C ARG A 258 -9.46 28.77 -45.58
N MET A 259 -8.41 28.08 -46.03
CA MET A 259 -7.70 28.43 -47.26
C MET A 259 -8.64 28.38 -48.48
N LYS A 260 -9.39 27.27 -48.64
CA LYS A 260 -10.36 27.13 -49.73
C LYS A 260 -11.44 28.21 -49.72
N ALA A 261 -11.91 28.63 -48.54
CA ALA A 261 -12.90 29.71 -48.43
C ALA A 261 -12.32 31.07 -48.84
N MET A 262 -11.05 31.35 -48.49
CA MET A 262 -10.36 32.58 -48.90
C MET A 262 -10.11 32.61 -50.41
N ASP A 263 -9.73 31.48 -51.03
CA ASP A 263 -9.52 31.39 -52.48
C ASP A 263 -10.81 31.63 -53.27
N VAL A 264 -11.95 31.13 -52.78
CA VAL A 264 -13.26 31.39 -53.40
C VAL A 264 -13.64 32.87 -53.32
N MET A 265 -13.40 33.52 -52.19
CA MET A 265 -13.70 34.96 -52.03
C MET A 265 -12.83 35.86 -52.90
N ASP A 266 -11.55 35.52 -53.12
CA ASP A 266 -10.66 36.30 -53.99
C ASP A 266 -10.97 36.11 -55.48
N GLY A 267 -11.52 34.94 -55.85
CA GLY A 267 -11.99 34.64 -57.20
C GLY A 267 -13.23 35.41 -57.65
N ASP A 268 -14.15 35.73 -56.74
CA ASP A 268 -15.38 36.49 -57.04
C ASP A 268 -15.16 38.01 -57.17
N ILE A 269 -13.97 38.52 -56.81
CA ILE A 269 -13.64 39.97 -56.83
C ILE A 269 -12.92 40.39 -58.12
N ARG A 270 -12.58 39.45 -59.01
CA ARG A 270 -11.97 39.70 -60.34
C ARG A 270 -12.98 39.58 -61.47
#